data_AF-A0A8T0TVU6-F1
#
_entry.id   AF-A0A8T0TVU6-F1
#
_cell.length_a   1.000
_cell.length_b   1.000
_cell.length_c   1.000
_cell.angle_alpha   90.00
_cell.angle_beta   90.00
_cell.angle_gamma   90.00
#
_symmetry.space_group_name_H-M   'P 1'
#
loop_
_entity.id
_entity.type
_entity.pdbx_description
1 polymer ?
#
loop_
_entity_poly.entity_id
_entity_poly.type
_entity_poly.pdbx_seq_one_letter_code
_entity_poly.pdbx_strand_id
1 'polypeptide(L)'
;MATRPLATALTLSKTPRAPSSSSGSHHSPPALVRRLQTLARALASSSPQAMASAPAPAPKKVLVPIANGTEPMEAVITIDVLRRSGADVAVASVEPASATVAAAWGVKLAADALLADIADAEFDLISLPGGMPGASNFRDCKLLENVVRKHVEKGKLCAAICAAPAVALGTWGLLNGLKATCHPSFMDKLPSEVHAVESRVQIDGKCVTSRGPGTAMEYSIVLVEQLYGKEKAEEVAGPMVMHPQHGVEFSTKELNSTSWNVGETPSILVPIANGTEEMEATMIIDILCRAKANVVVASLEDKLEVVASRKVKMVADVMLDDALKQQYDLILLPPMQNLIN
;
A
#
# COMPACT_ATOMS: atom_id res chain seq x y z
N MET A 1 -50.20 41.17 14.05
CA MET A 1 -51.21 40.33 13.38
C MET A 1 -50.65 38.93 13.24
N ALA A 2 -51.37 37.99 13.85
CA ALA A 2 -51.36 36.53 13.78
C ALA A 2 -50.23 35.75 13.05
N THR A 3 -49.59 34.91 13.87
CA THR A 3 -48.99 33.59 13.64
C THR A 3 -49.81 32.63 12.76
N ARG A 4 -49.14 31.76 11.98
CA ARG A 4 -49.40 30.30 11.91
C ARG A 4 -48.36 29.56 11.04
N PRO A 5 -47.75 28.46 11.52
CA PRO A 5 -47.07 27.45 10.71
C PRO A 5 -48.04 26.31 10.34
N LEU A 6 -47.84 25.70 9.17
CA LEU A 6 -48.54 24.47 8.77
C LEU A 6 -47.68 23.26 9.12
N ALA A 7 -48.14 22.51 10.12
CA ALA A 7 -47.76 21.13 10.37
C ALA A 7 -48.68 20.21 9.55
N THR A 8 -48.11 19.27 8.79
CA THR A 8 -48.89 18.19 8.18
C THR A 8 -48.54 16.89 8.87
N ALA A 9 -49.53 16.37 9.59
CA ALA A 9 -49.47 15.14 10.37
C ALA A 9 -49.57 13.89 9.48
N LEU A 10 -48.82 12.87 9.90
CA LEU A 10 -48.95 11.47 9.51
C LEU A 10 -50.36 10.94 9.82
N THR A 11 -50.97 10.24 8.86
CA THR A 11 -52.03 9.27 9.14
C THR A 11 -51.78 7.96 8.39
N LEU A 12 -51.52 6.91 9.17
CA LEU A 12 -51.58 5.49 8.79
C LEU A 12 -53.04 5.05 8.80
N SER A 13 -53.53 4.45 7.71
CA SER A 13 -54.65 3.49 7.79
C SER A 13 -54.63 2.55 6.57
N LYS A 14 -54.36 1.26 6.83
CA LYS A 14 -55.30 0.13 6.86
C LYS A 14 -55.57 -0.49 5.47
N THR A 15 -55.01 -1.69 5.33
CA THR A 15 -55.33 -2.71 4.34
C THR A 15 -56.82 -3.09 4.35
N PRO A 16 -57.41 -3.39 3.19
CA PRO A 16 -58.62 -4.20 3.13
C PRO A 16 -58.36 -5.60 2.57
N ARG A 17 -59.14 -6.51 3.13
CA ARG A 17 -59.23 -7.96 2.97
C ARG A 17 -59.85 -8.34 1.63
N ALA A 18 -59.47 -9.52 1.12
CA ALA A 18 -60.02 -10.13 -0.09
C ALA A 18 -61.52 -10.49 0.02
N PRO A 19 -62.27 -10.51 -1.11
CA PRO A 19 -63.50 -11.25 -1.23
C PRO A 19 -63.34 -12.54 -2.06
N SER A 20 -64.21 -13.49 -1.71
CA SER A 20 -64.36 -14.86 -2.19
C SER A 20 -65.01 -15.00 -3.57
N SER A 21 -64.52 -15.99 -4.33
CA SER A 21 -65.13 -16.82 -5.38
C SER A 21 -66.48 -16.46 -6.03
N SER A 22 -66.51 -16.39 -7.36
CA SER A 22 -67.43 -17.22 -8.19
C SER A 22 -67.09 -17.21 -9.70
N SER A 23 -67.26 -18.40 -10.30
CA SER A 23 -67.56 -18.74 -11.71
C SER A 23 -66.53 -18.45 -12.80
N GLY A 24 -66.16 -19.51 -13.52
CA GLY A 24 -65.14 -19.51 -14.56
C GLY A 24 -65.62 -19.13 -15.95
N SER A 25 -64.64 -18.79 -16.79
CA SER A 25 -64.63 -19.05 -18.23
C SER A 25 -63.17 -19.21 -18.68
N HIS A 26 -62.87 -20.34 -19.30
CA HIS A 26 -61.54 -20.65 -19.82
C HIS A 26 -61.31 -19.86 -21.11
N HIS A 27 -60.50 -18.80 -21.05
CA HIS A 27 -59.88 -18.22 -22.23
C HIS A 27 -58.39 -18.55 -22.23
N SER A 28 -57.96 -19.28 -23.27
CA SER A 28 -56.56 -19.51 -23.58
C SER A 28 -55.85 -18.16 -23.78
N PRO A 29 -54.65 -17.94 -23.19
CA PRO A 29 -53.98 -16.65 -23.30
C PRO A 29 -53.54 -16.36 -24.76
N PRO A 30 -53.55 -15.10 -25.20
CA PRO A 30 -53.18 -14.70 -26.56
C PRO A 30 -51.77 -15.19 -26.94
N ALA A 31 -51.55 -15.47 -28.23
CA ALA A 31 -50.31 -16.05 -28.79
C ALA A 31 -49.01 -15.32 -28.37
N LEU A 32 -49.11 -14.03 -28.01
CA LEU A 32 -48.00 -13.22 -27.50
C LEU A 32 -47.49 -13.69 -26.13
N VAL A 33 -48.40 -14.11 -25.24
CA VAL A 33 -48.07 -14.64 -23.90
C VAL A 33 -47.40 -16.00 -23.99
N ARG A 34 -47.83 -16.83 -24.96
CA ARG A 34 -47.22 -18.14 -25.23
C ARG A 34 -45.79 -17.99 -25.80
N ARG A 35 -45.54 -16.97 -26.63
CA ARG A 35 -44.17 -16.64 -27.09
C ARG A 35 -43.26 -16.16 -25.95
N LEU A 36 -43.78 -15.32 -25.04
CA LEU A 36 -43.03 -14.85 -23.87
C LEU A 36 -42.73 -15.98 -22.87
N GLN A 37 -43.67 -16.91 -22.64
CA GLN A 37 -43.45 -18.07 -21.78
C GLN A 37 -42.48 -19.09 -22.38
N THR A 38 -42.43 -19.20 -23.71
CA THR A 38 -41.47 -20.07 -24.41
C THR A 38 -40.06 -19.47 -24.37
N LEU A 39 -39.92 -18.15 -24.52
CA LEU A 39 -38.66 -17.42 -24.33
C LEU A 39 -38.16 -17.48 -22.87
N ALA A 40 -39.05 -17.34 -21.89
CA ALA A 40 -38.69 -17.45 -20.47
C ALA A 40 -38.22 -18.86 -20.10
N ARG A 41 -38.76 -19.92 -20.72
CA ARG A 41 -38.29 -21.31 -20.52
C ARG A 41 -37.00 -21.64 -21.27
N ALA A 42 -36.75 -21.01 -22.42
CA ALA A 42 -35.47 -21.12 -23.13
C ALA A 42 -34.33 -20.42 -22.36
N LEU A 43 -34.62 -19.30 -21.68
CA LEU A 43 -33.67 -18.59 -20.82
C LEU A 43 -33.49 -19.25 -19.44
N ALA A 44 -34.46 -20.05 -18.98
CA ALA A 44 -34.38 -20.77 -17.71
C ALA A 44 -33.80 -22.20 -17.81
N SER A 45 -33.48 -22.68 -19.01
CA SER A 45 -32.90 -24.02 -19.24
C SER A 45 -31.42 -24.01 -19.61
N SER A 46 -30.80 -22.84 -19.80
CA SER A 46 -29.35 -22.71 -19.75
C SER A 46 -28.91 -22.59 -18.30
N SER A 47 -28.70 -23.73 -17.64
CA SER A 47 -27.84 -23.73 -16.45
C SER A 47 -26.50 -23.12 -16.87
N PRO A 48 -25.95 -22.10 -16.16
CA PRO A 48 -24.55 -21.80 -16.34
C PRO A 48 -23.82 -23.08 -15.94
N GLN A 49 -23.28 -23.79 -16.93
CA GLN A 49 -22.13 -24.64 -16.62
C GLN A 49 -21.17 -23.70 -15.92
N ALA A 50 -20.98 -23.93 -14.62
CA ALA A 50 -19.86 -23.38 -13.90
C ALA A 50 -18.65 -23.84 -14.71
N MET A 51 -18.15 -22.97 -15.58
CA MET A 51 -16.75 -23.03 -15.95
C MET A 51 -16.07 -22.94 -14.60
N ALA A 52 -15.54 -24.05 -14.11
CA ALA A 52 -14.62 -24.03 -13.00
C ALA A 52 -13.54 -23.04 -13.44
N SER A 53 -13.61 -21.82 -12.91
CA SER A 53 -12.53 -20.86 -13.07
C SER A 53 -11.29 -21.62 -12.61
N ALA A 54 -10.29 -21.72 -13.48
CA ALA A 54 -9.00 -22.25 -13.08
C ALA A 54 -8.64 -21.63 -11.72
N PRO A 55 -8.16 -22.40 -10.74
CA PRO A 55 -7.80 -21.85 -9.44
C PRO A 55 -6.91 -20.63 -9.69
N ALA A 56 -7.25 -19.50 -9.08
CA ALA A 56 -6.45 -18.30 -9.19
C ALA A 56 -4.99 -18.69 -8.90
N PRO A 57 -4.03 -18.27 -9.74
CA PRO A 57 -2.63 -18.63 -9.52
C PRO A 57 -2.24 -18.26 -8.10
N ALA A 58 -1.47 -19.15 -7.44
CA ALA A 58 -1.02 -18.91 -6.08
C ALA A 58 -0.33 -17.54 -5.97
N PRO A 59 -0.52 -16.80 -4.86
CA PRO A 59 0.04 -15.47 -4.69
C PRO A 59 1.56 -15.52 -4.80
N LYS A 60 2.16 -14.51 -5.45
CA LYS A 60 3.62 -14.36 -5.52
C LYS A 60 4.14 -14.02 -4.14
N LYS A 61 5.18 -14.72 -3.70
CA LYS A 61 5.81 -14.49 -2.41
C LYS A 61 6.88 -13.43 -2.53
N VAL A 62 6.85 -12.41 -1.68
CA VAL A 62 7.82 -11.31 -1.72
C VAL A 62 8.45 -11.14 -0.35
N LEU A 63 9.76 -10.94 -0.32
CA LEU A 63 10.49 -10.50 0.85
C LEU A 63 10.83 -9.01 0.73
N VAL A 64 10.43 -8.23 1.74
CA VAL A 64 10.91 -6.86 1.95
C VAL A 64 11.62 -6.81 3.30
N PRO A 65 12.97 -6.84 3.33
CA PRO A 65 13.71 -6.71 4.57
C PRO A 65 13.64 -5.27 5.08
N ILE A 66 13.59 -5.10 6.39
CA ILE A 66 13.69 -3.81 7.09
C ILE A 66 14.78 -3.88 8.15
N ALA A 67 15.43 -2.75 8.40
CA ALA A 67 16.49 -2.58 9.39
C ALA A 67 16.31 -1.25 10.09
N ASN A 68 17.05 -1.05 11.18
CA ASN A 68 17.22 0.28 11.75
C ASN A 68 17.77 1.24 10.67
N GLY A 69 17.14 2.40 10.49
CA GLY A 69 17.50 3.39 9.48
C GLY A 69 17.05 3.09 8.06
N THR A 70 16.20 2.09 7.83
CA THR A 70 15.49 1.89 6.56
C THR A 70 14.68 3.14 6.21
N GLU A 71 14.65 3.54 4.93
CA GLU A 71 13.80 4.64 4.48
C GLU A 71 12.32 4.22 4.52
N PRO A 72 11.47 4.89 5.33
CA PRO A 72 10.14 4.41 5.62
C PRO A 72 9.17 4.56 4.43
N MET A 73 9.24 5.64 3.65
CA MET A 73 8.39 5.82 2.46
C MET A 73 8.67 4.75 1.42
N GLU A 74 9.94 4.48 1.11
CA GLU A 74 10.36 3.47 0.15
C GLU A 74 9.89 2.08 0.58
N ALA A 75 10.04 1.72 1.85
CA ALA A 75 9.59 0.44 2.38
C ALA A 75 8.05 0.32 2.35
N VAL A 76 7.34 1.29 2.95
CA VAL A 76 5.88 1.25 3.11
C VAL A 76 5.17 1.29 1.75
N ILE A 77 5.59 2.17 0.84
CA ILE A 77 5.02 2.24 -0.52
C ILE A 77 5.22 0.91 -1.25
N THR A 78 6.42 0.33 -1.17
CA THR A 78 6.71 -0.96 -1.82
C THR A 78 5.84 -2.09 -1.26
N ILE A 79 5.71 -2.18 0.07
CA ILE A 79 4.91 -3.20 0.75
C ILE A 79 3.43 -3.05 0.38
N ASP A 80 2.89 -1.84 0.49
CA ASP A 80 1.48 -1.53 0.22
C ASP A 80 1.12 -1.88 -1.24
N VAL A 81 1.86 -1.35 -2.21
CA VAL A 81 1.59 -1.56 -3.65
C VAL A 81 1.64 -3.05 -4.02
N LEU A 82 2.64 -3.79 -3.50
CA LEU A 82 2.73 -5.23 -3.75
C LEU A 82 1.57 -5.99 -3.11
N ARG A 83 1.14 -5.63 -1.90
CA ARG A 83 -0.07 -6.24 -1.28
C ARG A 83 -1.34 -5.90 -2.04
N ARG A 84 -1.48 -4.68 -2.60
CA ARG A 84 -2.58 -4.33 -3.51
C ARG A 84 -2.61 -5.20 -4.77
N SER A 85 -1.46 -5.68 -5.23
CA SER A 85 -1.39 -6.62 -6.35
C SER A 85 -1.83 -8.06 -6.00
N GLY A 86 -2.07 -8.35 -4.72
CA GLY A 86 -2.35 -9.70 -4.24
C GLY A 86 -1.10 -10.53 -3.96
N ALA A 87 0.07 -9.89 -3.82
CA ALA A 87 1.29 -10.57 -3.39
C ALA A 87 1.25 -10.90 -1.90
N ASP A 88 1.82 -12.05 -1.55
CA ASP A 88 2.10 -12.46 -0.17
C ASP A 88 3.45 -11.84 0.25
N VAL A 89 3.37 -10.66 0.86
CA VAL A 89 4.56 -9.87 1.24
C VAL A 89 4.93 -10.14 2.69
N ALA A 90 6.07 -10.80 2.89
CA ALA A 90 6.73 -10.96 4.17
C ALA A 90 7.67 -9.77 4.44
N VAL A 91 7.33 -8.96 5.44
CA VAL A 91 8.22 -7.92 5.96
C VAL A 91 9.12 -8.54 7.02
N ALA A 92 10.44 -8.48 6.83
CA ALA A 92 11.38 -9.20 7.70
C ALA A 92 12.40 -8.27 8.35
N SER A 93 12.49 -8.27 9.68
CA SER A 93 13.54 -7.52 10.36
C SER A 93 14.87 -8.24 10.22
N VAL A 94 15.92 -7.52 9.83
CA VAL A 94 17.30 -8.04 9.82
C VAL A 94 17.98 -7.92 11.18
N GLU A 95 17.33 -7.26 12.15
CA GLU A 95 17.85 -7.11 13.50
C GLU A 95 17.81 -8.47 14.24
N PRO A 96 18.80 -8.81 15.08
CA PRO A 96 18.94 -10.16 15.64
C PRO A 96 17.76 -10.69 16.46
N ALA A 97 17.02 -9.81 17.14
CA ALA A 97 15.95 -10.21 18.06
C ALA A 97 14.82 -9.18 18.18
N SER A 98 14.71 -8.24 17.24
CA SER A 98 13.68 -7.19 17.27
C SER A 98 12.91 -7.17 15.97
N ALA A 99 11.61 -7.46 16.04
CA ALA A 99 10.70 -7.27 14.91
C ALA A 99 10.44 -5.77 14.66
N THR A 100 10.56 -4.92 15.69
CA THR A 100 10.42 -3.47 15.55
C THR A 100 11.76 -2.84 15.17
N VAL A 101 11.73 -1.96 14.17
CA VAL A 101 12.89 -1.17 13.74
C VAL A 101 12.60 0.32 13.88
N ALA A 102 13.59 1.08 14.32
CA ALA A 102 13.58 2.53 14.19
C ALA A 102 13.99 2.86 12.75
N ALA A 103 13.00 3.06 11.88
CA ALA A 103 13.24 3.52 10.52
C ALA A 103 13.78 4.97 10.54
N ALA A 104 14.18 5.48 9.38
CA ALA A 104 14.65 6.85 9.28
C ALA A 104 13.54 7.87 9.66
N TRP A 105 13.96 9.08 10.02
CA TRP A 105 13.07 10.24 10.23
C TRP A 105 11.98 10.04 11.31
N GLY A 106 12.29 9.30 12.36
CA GLY A 106 11.41 9.15 13.53
C GLY A 106 10.28 8.14 13.34
N VAL A 107 10.17 7.51 12.16
CA VAL A 107 9.16 6.47 11.90
C VAL A 107 9.60 5.15 12.54
N LYS A 108 8.66 4.42 13.15
CA LYS A 108 8.90 3.06 13.65
C LYS A 108 8.00 2.07 12.91
N LEU A 109 8.61 1.00 12.42
CA LEU A 109 7.93 -0.09 11.70
C LEU A 109 8.10 -1.39 12.48
N ALA A 110 7.11 -2.27 12.43
CA ALA A 110 7.23 -3.64 12.91
C ALA A 110 7.16 -4.65 11.75
N ALA A 111 8.07 -5.60 11.77
CA ALA A 111 8.14 -6.69 10.80
C ALA A 111 7.07 -7.75 11.07
N ASP A 112 6.79 -8.56 10.05
CA ASP A 112 5.96 -9.76 10.17
C ASP A 112 6.73 -10.90 10.84
N ALA A 113 8.03 -10.99 10.59
CA ALA A 113 8.94 -11.99 11.15
C ALA A 113 10.37 -11.44 11.32
N LEU A 114 11.21 -12.15 12.08
CA LEU A 114 12.66 -11.97 11.97
C LEU A 114 13.16 -12.68 10.71
N LEU A 115 14.16 -12.12 10.04
CA LEU A 115 14.77 -12.75 8.87
C LEU A 115 15.29 -14.15 9.19
N ALA A 116 15.82 -14.35 10.40
CA ALA A 116 16.31 -15.64 10.88
C ALA A 116 15.25 -16.75 10.82
N ASP A 117 13.98 -16.42 11.01
CA ASP A 117 12.88 -17.39 11.08
C ASP A 117 12.40 -17.82 9.68
N ILE A 118 12.71 -17.03 8.65
CA ILE A 118 12.23 -17.23 7.27
C ILE A 118 13.36 -17.29 6.24
N ALA A 119 14.61 -17.43 6.67
CA ALA A 119 15.78 -17.41 5.77
C ALA A 119 15.79 -18.55 4.74
N ASP A 120 15.14 -19.68 5.05
CA ASP A 120 15.01 -20.84 4.16
C ASP A 120 13.76 -20.79 3.28
N ALA A 121 12.91 -19.77 3.44
CA ALA A 121 11.71 -19.61 2.62
C ALA A 121 12.07 -19.26 1.17
N GLU A 122 11.21 -19.71 0.24
CA GLU A 122 11.33 -19.32 -1.16
C GLU A 122 10.45 -18.12 -1.48
N PHE A 123 11.05 -17.12 -2.12
CA PHE A 123 10.37 -15.94 -2.63
C PHE A 123 10.42 -15.91 -4.15
N ASP A 124 9.51 -15.16 -4.77
CA ASP A 124 9.52 -14.78 -6.19
C ASP A 124 10.28 -13.47 -6.41
N LEU A 125 10.23 -12.57 -5.41
CA LEU A 125 10.94 -11.28 -5.39
C LEU A 125 11.57 -11.03 -4.01
N ILE A 126 12.78 -10.47 -4.01
CA ILE A 126 13.35 -9.81 -2.84
C ILE A 126 13.62 -8.35 -3.21
N SER A 127 13.04 -7.40 -2.46
CA SER A 127 13.11 -5.96 -2.74
C SER A 127 13.70 -5.21 -1.55
N LEU A 128 14.88 -4.60 -1.71
CA LEU A 128 15.60 -3.89 -0.66
C LEU A 128 15.30 -2.38 -0.70
N PRO A 129 14.62 -1.82 0.32
CA PRO A 129 14.51 -0.38 0.50
C PRO A 129 15.89 0.26 0.74
N GLY A 130 16.01 1.57 0.58
CA GLY A 130 17.20 2.32 0.93
C GLY A 130 17.20 2.83 2.37
N GLY A 131 17.65 4.07 2.51
CA GLY A 131 17.87 4.72 3.80
C GLY A 131 19.24 4.42 4.39
N MET A 132 19.74 5.36 5.19
CA MET A 132 20.97 5.20 5.95
C MET A 132 20.65 5.44 7.44
N PRO A 133 21.11 4.58 8.35
CA PRO A 133 22.02 3.44 8.12
C PRO A 133 21.39 2.16 7.54
N GLY A 134 20.10 2.12 7.19
CA GLY A 134 19.40 0.89 6.77
C GLY A 134 20.11 0.06 5.69
N ALA A 135 20.55 0.69 4.60
CA ALA A 135 21.28 0.01 3.53
C ALA A 135 22.65 -0.55 3.98
N SER A 136 23.32 0.10 4.94
CA SER A 136 24.56 -0.44 5.53
C SER A 136 24.27 -1.62 6.45
N ASN A 137 23.18 -1.55 7.23
CA ASN A 137 22.74 -2.67 8.06
C ASN A 137 22.36 -3.89 7.19
N PHE A 138 21.78 -3.68 6.01
CA PHE A 138 21.60 -4.74 5.02
C PHE A 138 22.93 -5.32 4.57
N ARG A 139 23.86 -4.48 4.08
CA ARG A 139 25.20 -4.89 3.61
C ARG A 139 25.92 -5.75 4.65
N ASP A 140 25.83 -5.38 5.93
CA ASP A 140 26.56 -6.01 7.03
C ASP A 140 25.85 -7.26 7.57
N CYS A 141 24.57 -7.48 7.22
CA CYS A 141 23.84 -8.69 7.58
C CYS A 141 24.20 -9.87 6.66
N LYS A 142 25.11 -10.74 7.13
CA LYS A 142 25.55 -11.93 6.38
C LYS A 142 24.44 -12.92 6.05
N LEU A 143 23.42 -13.02 6.92
CA LEU A 143 22.26 -13.85 6.64
C LEU A 143 21.50 -13.31 5.42
N LEU A 144 21.22 -12.00 5.37
CA LEU A 144 20.54 -11.38 4.24
C LEU A 144 21.36 -11.52 2.95
N GLU A 145 22.67 -11.24 3.00
CA GLU A 145 23.56 -11.42 1.84
C GLU A 145 23.42 -12.83 1.27
N ASN A 146 23.47 -13.86 2.11
CA ASN A 146 23.35 -15.25 1.68
C ASN A 146 21.98 -15.59 1.08
N VAL A 147 20.89 -15.08 1.68
CA VAL A 147 19.53 -15.26 1.15
C VAL A 147 19.41 -14.64 -0.23
N VAL A 148 19.88 -13.40 -0.41
CA VAL A 148 19.79 -12.67 -1.69
C VAL A 148 20.69 -13.32 -2.75
N ARG A 149 21.92 -13.73 -2.42
CA ARG A 149 22.81 -14.43 -3.36
C ARG A 149 22.17 -15.71 -3.90
N LYS A 150 21.68 -16.59 -3.01
CA LYS A 150 21.00 -17.82 -3.42
C LYS A 150 19.76 -17.55 -4.27
N HIS A 151 19.03 -16.48 -3.96
CA HIS A 151 17.85 -16.08 -4.73
C HIS A 151 18.22 -15.64 -6.16
N VAL A 152 19.27 -14.83 -6.31
CA VAL A 152 19.80 -14.38 -7.61
C VAL A 152 20.41 -15.55 -8.40
N GLU A 153 21.14 -16.46 -7.76
CA GLU A 153 21.69 -17.68 -8.38
C GLU A 153 20.59 -18.59 -8.97
N LYS A 154 19.40 -18.59 -8.36
CA LYS A 154 18.20 -19.26 -8.89
C LYS A 154 17.52 -18.51 -10.04
N GLY A 155 18.07 -17.37 -10.49
CA GLY A 155 17.52 -16.56 -11.57
C GLY A 155 16.22 -15.85 -11.22
N LYS A 156 15.95 -15.62 -9.92
CA LYS A 156 14.72 -14.97 -9.45
C LYS A 156 14.87 -13.45 -9.40
N LEU A 157 13.74 -12.74 -9.34
CA LEU A 157 13.69 -11.29 -9.42
C LEU A 157 14.28 -10.68 -8.14
N CYS A 158 15.26 -9.79 -8.29
CA CYS A 158 15.84 -9.02 -7.19
C CYS A 158 15.66 -7.53 -7.49
N ALA A 159 15.42 -6.73 -6.46
CA ALA A 159 15.24 -5.30 -6.62
C ALA A 159 15.83 -4.51 -5.46
N ALA A 160 16.24 -3.26 -5.73
CA ALA A 160 16.71 -2.34 -4.70
C ALA A 160 16.47 -0.88 -5.08
N ILE A 161 16.26 -0.02 -4.10
CA ILE A 161 16.02 1.42 -4.32
C ILE A 161 16.96 2.29 -3.49
N CYS A 162 17.24 3.49 -4.00
CA CYS A 162 17.93 4.55 -3.27
C CYS A 162 19.39 4.18 -2.95
N ALA A 163 19.76 4.04 -1.67
CA ALA A 163 21.12 3.70 -1.26
C ALA A 163 21.44 2.21 -1.42
N ALA A 164 20.43 1.32 -1.36
CA ALA A 164 20.63 -0.12 -1.35
C ALA A 164 21.29 -0.71 -2.62
N PRO A 165 21.03 -0.21 -3.85
CA PRO A 165 21.73 -0.68 -5.03
C PRO A 165 23.25 -0.55 -4.90
N ALA A 166 23.76 0.61 -4.49
CA ALA A 166 25.21 0.83 -4.35
C ALA A 166 25.77 0.18 -3.08
N VAL A 167 25.10 0.36 -1.94
CA VAL A 167 25.65 0.00 -0.63
C VAL A 167 25.51 -1.49 -0.33
N ALA A 168 24.43 -2.14 -0.76
CA ALA A 168 24.19 -3.56 -0.53
C ALA A 168 24.47 -4.39 -1.80
N LEU A 169 23.61 -4.34 -2.80
CA LEU A 169 23.72 -5.21 -3.99
C LEU A 169 25.05 -5.04 -4.73
N GLY A 170 25.51 -3.80 -4.90
CA GLY A 170 26.78 -3.46 -5.52
C GLY A 170 27.97 -3.99 -4.73
N THR A 171 27.97 -3.84 -3.40
CA THR A 171 29.03 -4.41 -2.54
C THR A 171 29.04 -5.94 -2.58
N TRP A 172 27.87 -6.57 -2.75
CA TRP A 172 27.77 -8.01 -2.95
C TRP A 172 28.15 -8.46 -4.38
N GLY A 173 28.47 -7.54 -5.28
CA GLY A 173 28.80 -7.85 -6.68
C GLY A 173 27.61 -8.34 -7.51
N LEU A 174 26.38 -8.19 -7.00
CA LEU A 174 25.16 -8.67 -7.66
C LEU A 174 24.70 -7.76 -8.81
N LEU A 175 25.35 -6.61 -9.00
CA LEU A 175 25.09 -5.67 -10.08
C LEU A 175 26.15 -5.72 -11.19
N ASN A 176 27.19 -6.54 -11.06
CA ASN A 176 28.31 -6.56 -12.00
C ASN A 176 27.84 -6.90 -13.41
N GLY A 177 28.17 -6.05 -14.39
CA GLY A 177 27.77 -6.17 -15.79
C GLY A 177 26.33 -5.75 -16.10
N LEU A 178 25.54 -5.34 -15.10
CA LEU A 178 24.16 -4.89 -15.29
C LEU A 178 24.08 -3.37 -15.42
N LYS A 179 23.04 -2.89 -16.11
CA LYS A 179 22.59 -1.51 -15.99
C LYS A 179 21.85 -1.32 -14.68
N ALA A 180 22.28 -0.34 -13.89
CA ALA A 180 21.62 -0.02 -12.64
C ALA A 180 21.61 1.49 -12.38
N THR A 181 20.60 1.92 -11.62
CA THR A 181 20.52 3.28 -11.06
C THR A 181 20.54 3.20 -9.53
N CYS A 182 20.78 4.32 -8.87
CA CYS A 182 20.63 4.45 -7.44
C CYS A 182 20.36 5.91 -7.05
N HIS A 183 20.33 6.20 -5.76
CA HIS A 183 20.23 7.58 -5.29
C HIS A 183 21.37 8.44 -5.86
N PRO A 184 21.09 9.69 -6.32
CA PRO A 184 22.11 10.56 -6.91
C PRO A 184 23.40 10.66 -6.07
N SER A 185 23.27 10.83 -4.76
CA SER A 185 24.42 10.90 -3.82
C SER A 185 25.20 9.58 -3.62
N PHE A 186 24.77 8.50 -4.25
CA PHE A 186 25.40 7.18 -4.19
C PHE A 186 25.85 6.66 -5.56
N MET A 187 25.60 7.42 -6.64
CA MET A 187 25.98 7.00 -8.00
C MET A 187 27.48 6.71 -8.12
N ASP A 188 28.32 7.57 -7.53
CA ASP A 188 29.78 7.41 -7.51
C ASP A 188 30.26 6.22 -6.65
N LYS A 189 29.35 5.58 -5.90
CA LYS A 189 29.64 4.40 -5.08
C LYS A 189 29.23 3.10 -5.77
N LEU A 190 28.60 3.15 -6.94
CA LEU A 190 28.39 1.95 -7.74
C LEU A 190 29.76 1.39 -8.19
N PRO A 191 29.97 0.06 -8.12
CA PRO A 191 31.19 -0.56 -8.64
C PRO A 191 31.42 -0.23 -10.11
N SER A 192 32.69 -0.19 -10.53
CA SER A 192 33.10 0.11 -11.91
C SER A 192 32.55 -0.88 -12.96
N GLU A 193 32.22 -2.09 -12.51
CA GLU A 193 31.63 -3.16 -13.31
C GLU A 193 30.15 -2.91 -13.62
N VAL A 194 29.49 -1.96 -12.95
CA VAL A 194 28.08 -1.61 -13.15
C VAL A 194 27.95 -0.54 -14.24
N HIS A 195 27.03 -0.75 -15.18
CA HIS A 195 26.66 0.26 -16.16
C HIS A 195 25.69 1.27 -15.54
N ALA A 196 26.23 2.27 -14.83
CA ALA A 196 25.43 3.28 -14.15
C ALA A 196 24.55 4.09 -15.11
N VAL A 197 23.27 4.23 -14.79
CA VAL A 197 22.27 5.00 -15.57
C VAL A 197 21.39 5.86 -14.66
N GLU A 198 20.83 6.92 -15.21
CA GLU A 198 20.05 7.92 -14.45
C GLU A 198 18.52 7.77 -14.58
N SER A 199 18.04 6.67 -15.16
CA SER A 199 16.61 6.36 -15.25
C SER A 199 15.96 6.33 -13.86
N ARG A 200 14.69 6.78 -13.76
CA ARG A 200 13.95 6.77 -12.48
C ARG A 200 13.77 5.35 -11.94
N VAL A 201 13.53 4.41 -12.86
CA VAL A 201 13.52 2.96 -12.61
C VAL A 201 14.32 2.30 -13.74
N GLN A 202 15.25 1.42 -13.40
CA GLN A 202 16.05 0.65 -14.36
C GLN A 202 15.75 -0.84 -14.21
N ILE A 203 15.36 -1.48 -15.31
CA ILE A 203 15.21 -2.93 -15.42
C ILE A 203 16.39 -3.46 -16.25
N ASP A 204 17.10 -4.44 -15.73
CA ASP A 204 18.09 -5.21 -16.51
C ASP A 204 18.02 -6.69 -16.11
N GLY A 205 17.49 -7.51 -17.04
CA GLY A 205 17.22 -8.93 -16.80
C GLY A 205 16.27 -9.17 -15.62
N LYS A 206 16.79 -9.76 -14.55
CA LYS A 206 16.05 -10.07 -13.30
C LYS A 206 16.40 -9.10 -12.16
N CYS A 207 17.01 -7.96 -12.48
CA CYS A 207 17.31 -6.91 -11.52
C CYS A 207 16.51 -5.63 -11.83
N VAL A 208 15.88 -5.05 -10.81
CA VAL A 208 15.19 -3.75 -10.89
C VAL A 208 15.81 -2.79 -9.89
N THR A 209 16.23 -1.61 -10.33
CA THR A 209 16.79 -0.57 -9.43
C THR A 209 16.07 0.77 -9.58
N SER A 210 16.07 1.59 -8.54
CA SER A 210 15.43 2.92 -8.55
C SER A 210 16.14 3.93 -7.64
N ARG A 211 15.77 5.21 -7.70
CA ARG A 211 16.59 6.33 -7.22
C ARG A 211 16.29 6.83 -5.80
N GLY A 212 15.05 6.78 -5.30
CA GLY A 212 14.76 7.37 -3.99
C GLY A 212 13.28 7.39 -3.62
N PRO A 213 12.90 8.11 -2.55
CA PRO A 213 11.51 8.11 -2.09
C PRO A 213 10.55 8.65 -3.15
N GLY A 214 10.97 9.69 -3.88
CA GLY A 214 10.20 10.27 -4.98
C GLY A 214 10.04 9.38 -6.22
N THR A 215 10.68 8.20 -6.28
CA THR A 215 10.51 7.20 -7.35
C THR A 215 9.88 5.89 -6.84
N ALA A 216 9.56 5.77 -5.55
CA ALA A 216 9.11 4.53 -4.93
C ALA A 216 7.80 3.98 -5.52
N MET A 217 6.86 4.86 -5.90
CA MET A 217 5.60 4.43 -6.50
C MET A 217 5.81 3.83 -7.90
N GLU A 218 6.56 4.51 -8.78
CA GLU A 218 6.92 4.00 -10.12
C GLU A 218 7.69 2.68 -10.02
N TYR A 219 8.66 2.61 -9.10
CA TYR A 219 9.42 1.41 -8.80
C TYR A 219 8.50 0.24 -8.44
N SER A 220 7.55 0.47 -7.53
CA SER A 220 6.67 -0.58 -7.03
C SER A 220 5.70 -1.08 -8.11
N ILE A 221 5.17 -0.19 -8.96
CA ILE A 221 4.33 -0.59 -10.10
C ILE A 221 5.12 -1.41 -11.12
N VAL A 222 6.39 -1.06 -11.38
CA VAL A 222 7.26 -1.88 -12.23
C VAL A 222 7.45 -3.28 -11.62
N LEU A 223 7.59 -3.41 -10.30
CA LEU A 223 7.68 -4.72 -9.66
C LEU A 223 6.39 -5.54 -9.82
N VAL A 224 5.22 -4.92 -9.71
CA VAL A 224 3.94 -5.57 -9.99
C VAL A 224 3.90 -6.06 -11.44
N GLU A 225 4.34 -5.25 -12.41
CA GLU A 225 4.42 -5.65 -13.82
C GLU A 225 5.38 -6.84 -14.01
N GLN A 226 6.55 -6.84 -13.36
CA GLN A 226 7.50 -7.96 -13.46
C GLN A 226 6.97 -9.27 -12.84
N LEU A 227 6.10 -9.19 -11.82
CA LEU A 227 5.55 -10.35 -11.13
C LEU A 227 4.27 -10.90 -11.77
N TYR A 228 3.40 -10.02 -12.26
CA TYR A 228 2.03 -10.33 -12.65
C TYR A 228 1.65 -9.85 -14.06
N GLY A 229 2.50 -9.06 -14.70
CA GLY A 229 2.25 -8.50 -16.02
C GLY A 229 1.56 -7.13 -15.99
N LYS A 230 1.52 -6.52 -17.17
CA LYS A 230 1.09 -5.12 -17.37
C LYS A 230 -0.35 -4.85 -16.94
N GLU A 231 -1.28 -5.76 -17.21
CA GLU A 231 -2.69 -5.59 -16.84
C GLU A 231 -2.86 -5.43 -15.33
N LYS A 232 -2.16 -6.25 -14.53
CA LYS A 232 -2.21 -6.14 -13.07
C LYS A 232 -1.58 -4.86 -12.57
N ALA A 233 -0.52 -4.39 -13.21
CA ALA A 233 0.12 -3.12 -12.89
C ALA A 233 -0.84 -1.93 -13.13
N GLU A 234 -1.56 -1.94 -14.26
CA GLU A 234 -2.59 -0.92 -14.57
C GLU A 234 -3.78 -0.98 -13.59
N GLU A 235 -4.23 -2.19 -13.24
CA GLU A 235 -5.30 -2.42 -12.25
C GLU A 235 -4.95 -1.81 -10.88
N VAL A 236 -3.71 -1.99 -10.42
CA VAL A 236 -3.23 -1.45 -9.13
C VAL A 236 -3.00 0.05 -9.22
N ALA A 237 -2.41 0.54 -10.32
CA ALA A 237 -2.05 1.95 -10.49
C ALA A 237 -3.27 2.89 -10.60
N GLY A 238 -4.37 2.42 -11.23
CA GLY A 238 -5.55 3.24 -11.52
C GLY A 238 -6.18 3.90 -10.29
N PRO A 239 -6.62 3.12 -9.27
CA PRO A 239 -7.18 3.66 -8.03
C PRO A 239 -6.19 4.51 -7.21
N MET A 240 -4.89 4.36 -7.44
CA MET A 240 -3.82 5.14 -6.79
C MET A 240 -3.51 6.45 -7.53
N VAL A 241 -4.21 6.74 -8.64
CA VAL A 241 -4.08 7.99 -9.43
C VAL A 241 -2.63 8.23 -9.90
N MET A 242 -1.92 7.15 -10.21
CA MET A 242 -0.49 7.19 -10.57
C MET A 242 -0.20 7.82 -11.93
N HIS A 243 -1.16 7.76 -12.85
CA HIS A 243 -1.07 8.45 -14.14
C HIS A 243 -1.83 9.77 -14.05
N PRO A 244 -1.20 10.91 -14.40
CA PRO A 244 -1.94 12.13 -14.58
C PRO A 244 -2.98 11.90 -15.68
N GLN A 245 -4.24 12.26 -15.42
CA GLN A 245 -5.17 12.53 -16.52
C GLN A 245 -4.53 13.64 -17.35
N HIS A 246 -4.11 13.31 -18.57
CA HIS A 246 -3.48 14.29 -19.47
C HIS A 246 -4.42 15.49 -19.62
N GLY A 247 -3.96 16.68 -19.24
CA GLY A 247 -4.72 17.93 -19.35
C GLY A 247 -5.53 18.36 -18.12
N VAL A 248 -5.40 17.68 -16.97
CA VAL A 248 -5.93 18.21 -15.71
C VAL A 248 -4.88 19.12 -15.08
N GLU A 249 -5.05 20.44 -15.24
CA GLU A 249 -4.37 21.40 -14.36
C GLU A 249 -4.84 21.15 -12.92
N PHE A 250 -3.90 21.11 -11.97
CA PHE A 250 -4.23 21.14 -10.55
C PHE A 250 -4.95 22.47 -10.27
N SER A 251 -6.28 22.47 -10.33
CA SER A 251 -7.07 23.64 -9.92
C SER A 251 -7.25 23.59 -8.41
N THR A 252 -6.38 24.27 -7.69
CA THR A 252 -6.60 24.61 -6.29
C THR A 252 -7.62 25.74 -6.24
N LYS A 253 -8.91 25.39 -6.11
CA LYS A 253 -9.94 26.39 -5.79
C LYS A 253 -9.91 26.64 -4.28
N GLU A 254 -9.04 27.55 -3.86
CA GLU A 254 -8.96 27.99 -2.47
C GLU A 254 -10.22 28.78 -2.12
N LEU A 255 -11.11 28.18 -1.31
CA LEU A 255 -12.38 28.80 -0.94
C LEU A 255 -12.27 29.67 0.31
N ASN A 256 -11.20 29.49 1.10
CA ASN A 256 -10.93 30.23 2.33
C ASN A 256 -9.42 30.50 2.43
N SER A 257 -8.97 31.72 2.09
CA SER A 257 -7.57 32.07 2.30
C SER A 257 -7.31 32.31 3.79
N THR A 258 -6.29 31.63 4.32
CA THR A 258 -5.86 31.80 5.72
C THR A 258 -4.41 32.26 5.73
N SER A 259 -4.12 33.32 6.48
CA SER A 259 -2.74 33.76 6.71
C SER A 259 -2.08 32.84 7.75
N TRP A 260 -1.07 32.07 7.32
CA TRP A 260 -0.24 31.27 8.22
C TRP A 260 0.99 32.07 8.63
N ASN A 261 1.13 32.36 9.92
CA ASN A 261 2.33 32.99 10.47
C ASN A 261 3.27 31.88 10.98
N VAL A 262 4.40 31.67 10.32
CA VAL A 262 5.42 30.68 10.74
C VAL A 262 6.39 31.39 11.67
N GLY A 263 6.10 31.36 12.97
CA GLY A 263 6.97 31.93 14.01
C GLY A 263 7.81 30.88 14.75
N GLU A 264 7.17 29.78 15.17
CA GLU A 264 7.76 28.72 16.01
C GLU A 264 7.71 27.35 15.31
N THR A 265 8.54 26.39 15.74
CA THR A 265 8.50 25.02 15.23
C THR A 265 7.18 24.36 15.65
N PRO A 266 6.29 23.97 14.71
CA PRO A 266 4.97 23.49 15.06
C PRO A 266 5.03 22.12 15.75
N SER A 267 4.20 21.96 16.78
CA SER A 267 3.88 20.69 17.43
C SER A 267 2.66 20.07 16.77
N ILE A 268 2.79 18.85 16.26
CA ILE A 268 1.79 18.20 15.41
C ILE A 268 1.46 16.82 16.01
N LEU A 269 0.18 16.58 16.27
CA LEU A 269 -0.32 15.27 16.66
C LEU A 269 -0.81 14.50 15.43
N VAL A 270 -0.34 13.27 15.25
CA VAL A 270 -0.83 12.34 14.22
C VAL A 270 -1.41 11.11 14.90
N PRO A 271 -2.75 11.03 15.09
CA PRO A 271 -3.40 9.86 15.64
C PRO A 271 -3.41 8.72 14.60
N ILE A 272 -3.05 7.51 15.01
CA ILE A 272 -3.10 6.29 14.18
C ILE A 272 -3.88 5.17 14.88
N ALA A 273 -4.55 4.33 14.10
CA ALA A 273 -5.37 3.23 14.58
C ALA A 273 -5.25 2.02 13.65
N ASN A 274 -5.84 0.90 14.04
CA ASN A 274 -6.02 -0.23 13.14
C ASN A 274 -6.84 0.20 11.91
N GLY A 275 -6.31 -0.08 10.72
CA GLY A 275 -6.93 0.32 9.45
C GLY A 275 -6.55 1.71 8.94
N THR A 276 -5.67 2.45 9.62
CA THR A 276 -5.06 3.67 9.04
C THR A 276 -4.43 3.37 7.67
N GLU A 277 -4.60 4.25 6.67
CA GLU A 277 -3.88 4.16 5.38
C GLU A 277 -2.39 4.50 5.60
N GLU A 278 -1.54 3.49 5.53
CA GLU A 278 -0.12 3.57 5.86
C GLU A 278 0.68 4.52 4.97
N MET A 279 0.37 4.60 3.67
CA MET A 279 1.10 5.48 2.75
C MET A 279 0.86 6.94 3.11
N GLU A 280 -0.39 7.33 3.32
CA GLU A 280 -0.74 8.72 3.65
C GLU A 280 -0.20 9.11 5.03
N ALA A 281 -0.34 8.22 6.03
CA ALA A 281 0.21 8.46 7.35
C ALA A 281 1.74 8.58 7.31
N THR A 282 2.42 7.58 6.75
CA THR A 282 3.91 7.51 6.75
C THR A 282 4.52 8.64 5.95
N MET A 283 4.01 8.94 4.76
CA MET A 283 4.56 10.01 3.91
C MET A 283 4.44 11.37 4.60
N ILE A 284 3.29 11.68 5.19
CA ILE A 284 3.09 12.95 5.87
C ILE A 284 3.97 13.04 7.12
N ILE A 285 4.02 12.00 7.95
CA ILE A 285 4.89 11.95 9.14
C ILE A 285 6.35 12.16 8.73
N ASP A 286 6.84 11.44 7.74
CA ASP A 286 8.22 11.55 7.25
C ASP A 286 8.53 12.96 6.72
N ILE A 287 7.65 13.54 5.90
CA ILE A 287 7.81 14.91 5.37
C ILE A 287 7.86 15.94 6.49
N LEU A 288 6.95 15.84 7.47
CA LEU A 288 6.91 16.75 8.62
C LEU A 288 8.16 16.61 9.50
N CYS A 289 8.63 15.39 9.74
CA CYS A 289 9.87 15.14 10.49
C CYS A 289 11.10 15.69 9.75
N ARG A 290 11.17 15.55 8.43
CA ARG A 290 12.23 16.16 7.59
C ARG A 290 12.19 17.69 7.63
N ALA A 291 11.00 18.27 7.71
CA ALA A 291 10.80 19.70 7.92
C ALA A 291 11.13 20.15 9.37
N LYS A 292 11.54 19.21 10.24
CA LYS A 292 11.88 19.43 11.65
C LYS A 292 10.70 19.90 12.49
N ALA A 293 9.47 19.56 12.10
CA ALA A 293 8.31 19.72 12.97
C ALA A 293 8.41 18.77 14.17
N ASN A 294 7.80 19.14 15.29
CA ASN A 294 7.68 18.25 16.46
C ASN A 294 6.45 17.35 16.25
N VAL A 295 6.66 16.17 15.65
CA VAL A 295 5.58 15.23 15.36
C VAL A 295 5.46 14.22 16.49
N VAL A 296 4.26 14.06 17.04
CA VAL A 296 3.91 13.00 17.99
C VAL A 296 2.92 12.06 17.33
N VAL A 297 3.30 10.80 17.14
CA VAL A 297 2.41 9.76 16.64
C VAL A 297 1.75 9.06 17.81
N ALA A 298 0.42 9.11 17.90
CA ALA A 298 -0.32 8.56 19.04
C ALA A 298 -1.22 7.38 18.62
N SER A 299 -1.16 6.28 19.35
CA SER A 299 -2.05 5.14 19.13
C SER A 299 -3.43 5.39 19.75
N LEU A 300 -4.48 5.17 18.98
CA LEU A 300 -5.87 5.09 19.44
C LEU A 300 -6.25 3.70 19.97
N GLU A 301 -5.37 2.71 19.83
CA GLU A 301 -5.59 1.33 20.30
C GLU A 301 -5.21 1.18 21.78
N ASP A 302 -5.26 -0.05 22.31
CA ASP A 302 -4.78 -0.40 23.66
C ASP A 302 -3.27 -0.71 23.73
N LYS A 303 -2.59 -0.65 22.58
CA LYS A 303 -1.13 -0.83 22.44
C LYS A 303 -0.54 0.16 21.43
N LEU A 304 0.79 0.34 21.47
CA LEU A 304 1.50 1.24 20.55
C LEU A 304 1.56 0.73 19.10
N GLU A 305 1.58 -0.58 18.91
CA GLU A 305 1.60 -1.18 17.58
C GLU A 305 0.19 -1.22 16.99
N VAL A 306 0.00 -0.64 15.82
CA VAL A 306 -1.24 -0.69 15.04
C VAL A 306 -1.02 -1.40 13.71
N VAL A 307 -2.05 -2.09 13.22
CA VAL A 307 -2.03 -2.75 11.92
C VAL A 307 -2.78 -1.86 10.92
N ALA A 308 -2.05 -1.29 9.95
CA ALA A 308 -2.60 -0.43 8.91
C ALA A 308 -3.47 -1.21 7.90
N SER A 309 -4.14 -0.50 6.99
CA SER A 309 -5.16 -1.07 6.10
C SER A 309 -4.61 -2.19 5.21
N ARG A 310 -3.34 -2.11 4.77
CA ARG A 310 -2.61 -3.15 4.02
C ARG A 310 -1.61 -3.90 4.88
N LYS A 311 -1.93 -4.07 6.16
CA LYS A 311 -1.19 -4.90 7.12
C LYS A 311 0.23 -4.42 7.38
N VAL A 312 0.58 -3.18 7.03
CA VAL A 312 1.83 -2.56 7.51
C VAL A 312 1.68 -2.32 9.01
N LYS A 313 2.62 -2.82 9.81
CA LYS A 313 2.58 -2.59 11.26
C LYS A 313 3.35 -1.32 11.57
N MET A 314 2.63 -0.29 12.01
CA MET A 314 3.19 0.98 12.45
C MET A 314 3.26 0.97 13.98
N VAL A 315 4.28 1.62 14.55
CA VAL A 315 4.41 1.74 16.01
C VAL A 315 4.34 3.21 16.39
N ALA A 316 3.31 3.58 17.16
CA ALA A 316 3.15 4.91 17.72
C ALA A 316 4.25 5.23 18.74
N ASP A 317 4.46 6.52 18.99
CA ASP A 317 5.38 6.99 20.02
C ASP A 317 4.78 6.86 21.42
N VAL A 318 3.49 7.15 21.54
CA VAL A 318 2.74 7.21 22.80
C VAL A 318 1.30 6.70 22.63
N MET A 319 0.65 6.42 23.76
CA MET A 319 -0.80 6.21 23.79
C MET A 319 -1.53 7.55 23.69
N LEU A 320 -2.76 7.56 23.17
CA LEU A 320 -3.55 8.79 23.04
C LEU A 320 -3.72 9.52 24.38
N ASP A 321 -4.00 8.81 25.47
CA ASP A 321 -4.16 9.41 26.80
C ASP A 321 -2.91 10.15 27.29
N ASP A 322 -1.72 9.69 26.89
CA ASP A 322 -0.46 10.36 27.18
C ASP A 322 -0.24 11.57 26.25
N ALA A 323 -0.60 11.44 24.97
CA ALA A 323 -0.52 12.53 24.01
C ALA A 323 -1.41 13.72 24.40
N LEU A 324 -2.60 13.46 24.95
CA LEU A 324 -3.57 14.48 25.37
C LEU A 324 -3.11 15.33 26.57
N LYS A 325 -1.99 14.99 27.20
CA LYS A 325 -1.37 15.80 28.28
C LYS A 325 -0.59 17.02 27.75
N GLN A 326 -0.48 17.15 26.42
CA GLN A 326 0.27 18.21 25.74
C GLN A 326 -0.64 19.02 24.80
N GLN A 327 -0.22 20.21 24.40
CA GLN A 327 -0.89 21.03 23.37
C GLN A 327 -0.23 20.84 22.00
N TYR A 328 -1.04 20.96 20.94
CA TYR A 328 -0.59 20.82 19.55
C TYR A 328 -1.14 21.98 18.72
N ASP A 329 -0.32 22.45 17.78
CA ASP A 329 -0.69 23.49 16.81
C ASP A 329 -1.53 22.92 15.67
N LEU A 330 -1.35 21.63 15.37
CA LEU A 330 -2.06 20.91 14.33
C LEU A 330 -2.37 19.48 14.77
N ILE A 331 -3.56 19.01 14.45
CA ILE A 331 -3.91 17.58 14.49
C ILE A 331 -4.12 17.14 13.04
N LEU A 332 -3.34 16.18 12.59
CA LEU A 332 -3.45 15.63 11.26
C LEU A 332 -4.03 14.22 11.34
N LEU A 333 -5.15 14.00 10.66
CA LEU A 333 -5.88 12.74 10.67
C LEU A 333 -5.65 11.99 9.36
N PRO A 334 -4.81 10.95 9.34
CA PRO A 334 -4.70 10.08 8.18
C PRO A 334 -6.03 9.37 7.92
N PRO A 335 -6.39 9.07 6.66
CA PRO A 335 -7.59 8.29 6.38
C PRO A 335 -7.54 6.91 7.02
N MET A 336 -8.74 6.35 7.24
CA MET A 336 -8.91 4.99 7.73
C MET A 336 -9.75 4.17 6.75
N GLN A 337 -9.39 2.91 6.59
CA GLN A 337 -10.12 1.90 5.84
C GLN A 337 -10.28 0.66 6.72
N ASN A 338 -11.31 -0.15 6.44
CA ASN A 338 -11.43 -1.44 7.10
C ASN A 338 -10.21 -2.31 6.79
N LEU A 339 -9.75 -3.10 7.75
CA LEU A 339 -8.71 -4.10 7.52
C LEU A 339 -9.17 -5.06 6.41
N ILE A 340 -8.37 -5.18 5.37
CA ILE A 340 -8.68 -6.05 4.23
C ILE A 340 -8.12 -7.43 4.54
N ASN A 341 -9.01 -8.44 4.52
CA ASN A 341 -8.69 -9.84 4.81
C ASN A 341 -7.73 -10.43 3.79
#